data_AF-A0A1H4I0M0-F1
#
_entry.id   AF-A0A1H4I0M0-F1
#
_cell.length_a   1.000
_cell.length_b   1.000
_cell.length_c   1.000
_cell.angle_alpha   90.00
_cell.angle_beta   90.00
_cell.angle_gamma   90.00
#
_symmetry.space_group_name_H-M   'P 1'
#
loop_
_entity.id
_entity.type
_entity.pdbx_description
1 polymer ?
#
loop_
_entity_poly.entity_id
_entity_poly.type
_entity_poly.pdbx_seq_one_letter_code
_entity_poly.pdbx_strand_id
1 'polypeptide(L)'
;MIKSTRYCNLITEGRNTMDHEDRAAIQKIFVKGKARHEIRFAWYKNKNGKYYFQARPLDLTESDLLSVFASALKNEVFSPEFIRDLKNML
;
A
#
# COMPACT_ATOMS: atom_id res chain seq x y z
N MET A 1 6.74 -0.37 -12.53
CA MET A 1 6.64 -0.97 -11.18
C MET A 1 6.59 -2.48 -11.33
N ILE A 2 7.29 -3.23 -10.48
CA ILE A 2 7.33 -4.70 -10.56
C ILE A 2 6.01 -5.25 -10.02
N LYS A 3 5.19 -5.86 -10.89
CA LYS A 3 3.88 -6.43 -10.51
C LYS A 3 3.97 -7.83 -9.89
N SER A 4 5.08 -8.53 -10.07
CA SER A 4 5.28 -9.88 -9.54
C SER A 4 6.74 -10.09 -9.16
N THR A 5 6.95 -10.70 -7.99
CA THR A 5 8.27 -11.11 -7.47
C THR A 5 8.23 -12.60 -7.12
N ARG A 6 9.37 -13.18 -6.70
CA ARG A 6 9.38 -14.54 -6.14
C ARG A 6 8.50 -14.66 -4.87
N TYR A 7 8.35 -13.57 -4.11
CA TYR A 7 7.60 -13.55 -2.86
C TYR A 7 6.09 -13.39 -3.08
N CYS A 8 5.68 -12.41 -3.88
CA CYS A 8 4.28 -12.01 -4.01
C CYS A 8 3.94 -11.43 -5.38
N ASN A 9 2.64 -11.41 -5.69
CA ASN A 9 2.06 -10.61 -6.76
C ASN A 9 1.43 -9.34 -6.17
N LEU A 10 1.63 -8.19 -6.80
CA LEU A 10 0.90 -6.97 -6.50
C LEU A 10 -0.42 -7.01 -7.26
N ILE A 11 -1.54 -6.94 -6.54
CA ILE A 11 -2.89 -6.99 -7.12
C ILE A 11 -3.37 -5.58 -7.44
N THR A 12 -3.39 -4.73 -6.42
CA THR A 12 -3.75 -3.31 -6.53
C THR A 12 -3.05 -2.52 -5.42
N GLU A 13 -3.02 -1.20 -5.56
CA GLU A 13 -2.44 -0.30 -4.56
C GLU A 13 -3.14 1.06 -4.55
N GLY A 14 -3.29 1.62 -3.35
CA GLY A 14 -3.45 3.05 -3.13
C GLY A 14 -2.09 3.64 -2.85
N ARG A 15 -1.80 4.80 -3.43
CA ARG A 15 -0.54 5.50 -3.20
C ARG A 15 -0.74 6.99 -3.09
N ASN A 16 0.16 7.63 -2.36
CA ASN A 16 0.31 9.08 -2.36
C ASN A 16 1.80 9.44 -2.44
N THR A 17 2.09 10.56 -3.09
CA THR A 17 3.43 11.14 -3.12
C THR A 17 3.62 11.97 -1.86
N MET A 18 4.74 11.76 -1.19
CA MET A 18 5.13 12.44 0.04
C MET A 18 6.19 13.51 -0.27
N ASP A 19 6.67 14.18 0.78
CA ASP A 19 7.81 15.07 0.70
C ASP A 19 9.02 14.39 0.01
N HIS A 20 9.80 15.20 -0.71
CA HIS A 20 10.93 14.73 -1.53
C HIS A 20 10.57 13.77 -2.67
N GLU A 21 9.30 13.78 -3.11
CA GLU A 21 8.77 12.91 -4.17
C GLU A 21 8.80 11.42 -3.85
N ASP A 22 9.03 11.04 -2.60
CA ASP A 22 8.90 9.66 -2.14
C ASP A 22 7.45 9.18 -2.27
N ARG A 23 7.23 7.86 -2.25
CA ARG A 23 5.88 7.28 -2.33
C ARG A 23 5.59 6.39 -1.15
N ALA A 24 4.46 6.66 -0.51
CA ALA A 24 3.80 5.76 0.41
C ALA A 24 2.69 5.01 -0.34
N ALA A 25 2.51 3.72 -0.01
CA ALA A 25 1.46 2.92 -0.60
C ALA A 25 0.86 1.92 0.40
N ILE A 26 -0.43 1.68 0.26
CA ILE A 26 -1.13 0.55 0.84
C ILE A 26 -1.49 -0.39 -0.31
N GLN A 27 -1.02 -1.62 -0.23
CA GLN A 27 -1.06 -2.58 -1.33
C GLN A 27 -1.85 -3.82 -0.93
N LYS A 28 -2.65 -4.33 -1.87
CA LYS A 28 -3.17 -5.69 -1.81
C LYS A 28 -2.19 -6.59 -2.55
N ILE A 29 -1.59 -7.54 -1.83
CA ILE A 29 -0.64 -8.49 -2.40
C ILE A 29 -1.16 -9.90 -2.26
N PHE A 30 -0.82 -10.78 -3.20
CA PHE A 30 -0.99 -12.22 -3.05
C PHE A 30 0.37 -12.84 -2.71
N VAL A 31 0.50 -13.38 -1.51
CA VAL A 31 1.73 -14.03 -1.01
C VAL A 31 1.77 -15.48 -1.48
N LYS A 32 2.71 -15.79 -2.38
CA LYS A 32 2.75 -17.08 -3.09
C LYS A 32 2.94 -18.27 -2.14
N GLY A 33 3.90 -18.16 -1.21
CA GLY A 33 4.20 -19.23 -0.25
C GLY A 33 3.12 -19.49 0.80
N LYS A 34 2.14 -18.58 0.94
CA LYS A 34 1.03 -18.71 1.90
C LYS A 34 -0.34 -18.86 1.22
N ALA A 35 -0.37 -18.80 -0.11
CA ALA A 35 -1.58 -18.82 -0.93
C ALA A 35 -2.71 -17.89 -0.43
N ARG A 36 -2.37 -16.66 -0.01
CA ARG A 36 -3.36 -15.71 0.55
C ARG A 36 -3.11 -14.27 0.17
N HIS A 37 -4.16 -13.46 0.26
CA HIS A 37 -4.06 -12.01 0.15
C HIS A 37 -3.62 -11.39 1.48
N GLU A 38 -2.75 -10.40 1.41
CA GLU A 38 -2.31 -9.60 2.56
C GLU A 38 -2.34 -8.11 2.19
N ILE A 39 -2.50 -7.25 3.20
CA ILE A 39 -2.33 -5.80 3.05
C ILE A 39 -0.91 -5.43 3.45
N ARG A 40 -0.19 -4.73 2.57
CA ARG A 40 1.17 -4.25 2.83
C ARG A 40 1.20 -2.73 2.83
N PHE A 41 1.80 -2.17 3.87
CA PHE A 41 2.26 -0.79 3.90
C PHE A 41 3.67 -0.74 3.30
N ALA A 42 3.84 0.03 2.22
CA ALA A 42 5.06 0.07 1.43
C ALA A 42 5.57 1.50 1.29
N TRP A 43 6.89 1.63 1.35
CA TRP A 43 7.59 2.89 1.12
C TRP A 43 8.58 2.74 -0.05
N TYR A 44 8.57 3.74 -0.92
CA TYR A 44 9.47 3.83 -2.06
C TYR A 44 10.19 5.16 -2.04
N LYS A 45 11.53 5.10 -2.01
CA LYS A 45 12.35 6.30 -2.22
C LYS A 45 12.43 6.65 -3.69
N ASN A 46 12.23 7.92 -4.01
CA ASN A 46 12.54 8.44 -5.33
C ASN A 46 14.04 8.77 -5.40
N LYS A 47 14.73 8.21 -6.39
CA LYS A 47 16.09 8.62 -6.77
C LYS A 47 16.10 8.84 -8.27
N ASN A 48 16.18 10.10 -8.68
CA ASN A 48 16.25 10.53 -10.08
C ASN A 48 15.09 9.96 -10.93
N GLY A 49 13.86 10.08 -10.44
CA GLY A 49 12.64 9.63 -11.12
C GLY A 49 12.39 8.11 -11.06
N LYS A 50 13.27 7.35 -10.38
CA LYS A 50 13.10 5.91 -10.15
C LYS A 50 12.74 5.63 -8.70
N TYR A 51 11.75 4.75 -8.52
CA TYR A 51 11.25 4.37 -7.20
C TYR A 51 11.87 3.07 -6.71
N TYR A 52 12.48 3.11 -5.53
CA TYR A 52 13.15 1.98 -4.90
C TYR A 52 12.42 1.59 -3.62
N PHE A 53 11.91 0.35 -3.56
CA PHE A 53 11.27 -0.17 -2.36
C PHE A 53 12.25 -0.18 -1.18
N GLN A 54 11.76 0.21 -0.01
CA GLN A 54 12.54 0.26 1.21
C GLN A 54 12.03 -0.81 2.16
N ALA A 55 12.92 -1.72 2.57
CA ALA A 55 12.61 -2.81 3.49
C ALA A 55 12.61 -2.34 4.95
N ARG A 56 11.84 -1.29 5.25
CA ARG A 56 11.64 -0.74 6.60
C ARG A 56 10.17 -0.36 6.81
N PRO A 57 9.73 -0.12 8.05
CA PRO A 57 8.39 0.37 8.33
C PRO A 57 8.05 1.65 7.56
N LEU A 58 6.75 1.81 7.26
CA LEU A 58 6.19 3.03 6.70
C LEU A 58 5.66 3.87 7.86
N ASP A 59 6.36 4.94 8.19
CA ASP A 59 5.96 5.90 9.22
C ASP A 59 5.32 7.10 8.53
N LEU A 60 4.12 7.48 8.98
CA LEU A 60 3.33 8.57 8.40
C LEU A 60 2.67 9.41 9.50
N THR A 61 2.44 10.68 9.20
CA THR A 61 1.50 11.50 9.98
C THR A 61 0.07 10.98 9.78
N GLU A 62 -0.86 11.33 10.67
CA GLU A 62 -2.26 10.94 10.51
C GLU A 62 -2.86 11.48 9.20
N SER A 63 -2.54 12.72 8.82
CA SER A 63 -3.00 13.32 7.56
C SER A 63 -2.50 12.57 6.33
N ASP A 64 -1.22 12.17 6.33
CA ASP A 64 -0.66 11.41 5.20
C ASP A 64 -1.23 10.00 5.15
N LEU A 65 -1.42 9.37 6.32
CA LEU A 65 -2.05 8.07 6.42
C LEU A 65 -3.47 8.12 5.83
N LEU A 66 -4.28 9.11 6.22
CA LEU A 66 -5.63 9.31 5.69
C LEU A 66 -5.62 9.51 4.17
N SER A 67 -4.68 10.27 3.62
CA SER A 67 -4.54 10.46 2.17
C SER A 67 -4.24 9.14 1.44
N VAL A 68 -3.32 8.32 1.96
CA VAL A 68 -3.00 7.01 1.36
C VAL A 68 -4.20 6.06 1.50
N PHE A 69 -4.91 6.08 2.62
CA PHE A 69 -6.14 5.30 2.82
C PHE A 69 -7.23 5.69 1.82
N ALA A 70 -7.46 6.99 1.58
CA ALA A 70 -8.41 7.46 0.58
C ALA A 70 -8.07 6.94 -0.82
N SER A 71 -6.80 6.98 -1.20
CA SER A 71 -6.30 6.41 -2.45
C SER A 71 -6.50 4.88 -2.50
N ALA A 72 -6.28 4.18 -1.39
CA ALA A 72 -6.44 2.73 -1.29
C ALA A 72 -7.90 2.27 -1.38
N LEU A 73 -8.82 3.03 -0.77
CA LEU A 73 -10.27 2.83 -0.88
C LEU A 73 -10.73 3.01 -2.33
N LYS A 74 -10.29 4.09 -2.99
CA LYS A 74 -10.60 4.35 -4.41
C LYS A 74 -10.12 3.24 -5.35
N ASN A 75 -8.98 2.61 -5.03
CA ASN A 75 -8.38 1.56 -5.84
C ASN A 75 -8.74 0.14 -5.36
N GLU A 76 -9.77 0.00 -4.52
CA GLU A 76 -10.32 -1.29 -4.07
C GLU A 76 -9.28 -2.22 -3.43
N VAL A 77 -8.32 -1.62 -2.70
CA VAL A 77 -7.30 -2.37 -1.96
C VAL A 77 -7.93 -3.20 -0.84
N PHE A 78 -8.91 -2.61 -0.15
CA PHE A 78 -9.66 -3.26 0.91
C PHE A 78 -10.93 -3.90 0.36
N SER A 79 -11.35 -5.01 0.95
CA SER A 79 -12.62 -5.63 0.57
C SER A 79 -13.81 -4.86 1.14
N PRO A 80 -15.00 -4.96 0.54
CA PRO A 80 -16.21 -4.35 1.07
C PRO A 80 -16.52 -4.79 2.52
N GLU A 81 -16.24 -6.06 2.85
CA GLU A 81 -16.44 -6.61 4.19
C GLU A 81 -15.51 -5.94 5.20
N PHE A 82 -14.22 -5.80 4.88
CA PHE A 82 -13.27 -5.10 5.74
C PHE A 82 -13.70 -3.66 6.00
N ILE A 83 -14.14 -2.94 4.96
CA ILE A 83 -14.59 -1.54 5.09
C ILE A 83 -15.84 -1.45 5.97
N ARG A 84 -16.80 -2.36 5.80
CA ARG A 84 -18.00 -2.43 6.64
C ARG A 84 -17.63 -2.69 8.10
N ASP A 85 -16.77 -3.67 8.34
CA ASP A 85 -16.37 -4.05 9.68
C ASP A 85 -15.58 -2.91 10.36
N LEU A 86 -14.73 -2.19 9.62
CA LEU A 86 -14.03 -0.99 10.11
C LEU A 86 -15.00 0.13 10.52
N LYS A 87 -16.05 0.37 9.73
CA LYS A 87 -17.09 1.38 10.06
C LYS A 87 -17.85 1.05 11.33
N ASN A 88 -17.99 -0.23 11.68
CA ASN A 88 -18.68 -0.68 12.89
C ASN A 88 -17.82 -0.59 14.17
N MET A 89 -16.52 -0.26 14.05
CA MET A 89 -15.62 -0.08 15.19
C MET A 89 -15.61 1.35 15.74
N LEU A 90 -16.34 2.27 15.10
CA LEU A 90 -16.51 3.67 15.46
C LEU A 90 -17.94 3.92 15.92
#